data_AF-A0A7L3XUG1-F1
#
_entry.id   AF-A0A7L3XUG1-F1
#
_cell.length_a   1.000
_cell.length_b   1.000
_cell.length_c   1.000
_cell.angle_alpha   90.00
_cell.angle_beta   90.00
_cell.angle_gamma   90.00
#
_symmetry.space_group_name_H-M   'P 1'
#
loop_
_entity.id
_entity.type
_entity.pdbx_description
1 polymer ?
#
loop_
_entity_poly.entity_id
_entity_poly.type
_entity_poly.pdbx_seq_one_letter_code
_entity_poly.pdbx_strand_id
1 'polypeptide(L)'
;AADIPCSAYRSSWNNPRIEWKFQKGSSLVLFYYGGELTEPYKNRVQFSPTTIHFSTVTRADTGKYICEVVGDGNHIAKSEVNLIVQGAAAPEPPSPLVP
;
A
#
# COMPACT_ATOMS: atom_id res chain seq x y z
N ALA A 1 0.63 -8.36 -8.25
CA ALA A 1 0.09 -8.12 -6.89
C ALA A 1 1.19 -7.75 -5.92
N ALA A 2 0.85 -7.15 -4.79
CA ALA A 2 1.76 -6.91 -3.67
C ALA A 2 0.96 -6.86 -2.36
N ASP A 3 1.51 -7.44 -1.29
CA ASP A 3 0.97 -7.36 0.06
C ASP A 3 1.78 -6.38 0.90
N ILE A 4 1.10 -5.45 1.55
CA ILE A 4 1.74 -4.43 2.39
C ILE A 4 1.24 -4.62 3.83
N PRO A 5 2.11 -5.09 4.75
CA PRO A 5 1.69 -5.39 6.12
C PRO A 5 1.48 -4.13 6.96
N CYS A 6 0.48 -4.18 7.84
CA CYS A 6 0.28 -3.23 8.94
C CYS A 6 0.79 -3.86 10.25
N SER A 7 2.07 -3.66 10.57
CA SER A 7 2.66 -4.16 11.82
C SER A 7 2.22 -3.36 13.05
N ALA A 8 1.54 -2.23 12.87
CA ALA A 8 0.93 -1.44 13.94
C ALA A 8 -0.35 -2.06 14.51
N TYR A 9 -1.01 -2.95 13.75
CA TYR A 9 -2.23 -3.62 14.21
C TYR A 9 -1.93 -4.56 15.38
N ARG A 10 -2.79 -4.52 16.39
CA ARG A 10 -2.76 -5.44 17.54
C ARG A 10 -4.14 -6.07 17.69
N SER A 11 -4.19 -7.41 17.67
CA SER A 11 -5.43 -8.18 17.84
C SER A 11 -6.07 -8.00 19.23
N SER A 12 -5.31 -7.51 20.21
CA SER A 12 -5.81 -7.20 21.56
C SER A 12 -6.69 -5.95 21.61
N TRP A 13 -6.66 -5.08 20.59
CA TRP A 13 -7.49 -3.87 20.58
C TRP A 13 -8.90 -4.17 20.12
N ASN A 14 -9.87 -3.56 20.81
CA ASN A 14 -11.28 -3.75 20.47
C ASN A 14 -11.69 -2.78 19.36
N ASN A 15 -11.98 -3.34 18.18
CA ASN A 15 -12.42 -2.60 16.99
C ASN A 15 -11.53 -1.36 16.66
N PRO A 16 -10.21 -1.55 16.46
CA PRO A 16 -9.31 -0.44 16.24
C PRO A 16 -9.63 0.27 14.92
N ARG A 17 -9.52 1.60 14.90
CA ARG A 17 -9.63 2.38 13.67
C ARG A 17 -8.31 2.30 12.91
N ILE A 18 -8.36 1.84 11.66
CA ILE A 18 -7.19 1.68 10.81
C ILE A 18 -7.29 2.65 9.63
N GLU A 19 -6.21 3.37 9.37
CA GLU A 19 -6.11 4.35 8.30
C GLU A 19 -4.84 4.07 7.48
N TRP A 20 -4.92 4.24 6.16
CA TRP A 20 -3.75 4.13 5.30
C TRP A 20 -3.46 5.39 4.51
N LYS A 21 -2.19 5.79 4.55
CA LYS A 21 -1.66 6.94 3.82
C LYS A 21 -0.56 6.48 2.86
N PHE A 22 -0.55 7.02 1.65
CA PHE A 22 0.49 6.84 0.65
C PHE A 22 1.30 8.12 0.55
N GLN A 23 2.62 8.01 0.63
CA GLN A 23 3.56 9.12 0.55
C GLN A 23 4.54 8.92 -0.61
N LYS A 24 4.65 9.93 -1.46
CA LYS A 24 5.59 9.98 -2.58
C LYS A 24 6.19 11.38 -2.70
N GLY A 25 7.49 11.49 -2.41
CA GLY A 25 8.12 12.80 -2.23
C GLY A 25 7.46 13.59 -1.10
N SER A 26 7.03 14.81 -1.38
CA SER A 26 6.27 15.65 -0.44
C SER A 26 4.75 15.39 -0.44
N SER A 27 4.23 14.62 -1.40
CA SER A 27 2.80 14.30 -1.47
C SER A 27 2.43 13.23 -0.45
N LEU A 28 1.33 13.45 0.26
CA LEU A 28 0.72 12.52 1.21
C LEU A 28 -0.77 12.40 0.89
N VAL A 29 -1.25 11.17 0.68
CA VAL A 29 -2.64 10.88 0.31
C VAL A 29 -3.22 9.90 1.31
N LEU A 30 -4.29 10.28 2.01
CA LEU A 30 -5.13 9.34 2.76
C LEU A 30 -5.98 8.57 1.76
N PHE A 31 -5.79 7.25 1.67
CA PHE A 31 -6.48 6.43 0.67
C PHE A 31 -7.33 5.30 1.25
N TYR A 32 -7.23 5.05 2.55
CA TYR A 32 -8.16 4.19 3.27
C TYR A 32 -8.54 4.85 4.59
N TYR A 33 -9.84 5.08 4.79
CA TYR A 33 -10.39 5.66 6.01
C TYR A 33 -11.85 5.25 6.17
N GLY A 34 -12.28 4.98 7.40
CA GLY A 34 -13.69 4.69 7.70
C GLY A 34 -14.24 3.44 7.01
N GLY A 35 -13.38 2.46 6.70
CA GLY A 35 -13.78 1.25 5.96
C GLY A 35 -13.74 1.38 4.44
N GLU A 36 -13.45 2.58 3.92
CA GLU A 36 -13.57 2.89 2.50
C GLU A 36 -12.20 3.19 1.87
N LEU A 37 -12.00 2.67 0.65
CA LEU A 37 -10.88 3.05 -0.22
C LEU A 37 -11.26 4.28 -1.05
N THR A 38 -10.31 5.19 -1.28
CA THR A 38 -10.52 6.28 -2.25
C THR A 38 -10.24 5.82 -3.67
N GLU A 39 -10.74 6.55 -4.67
CA GLU A 39 -10.22 6.40 -6.04
C GLU A 39 -8.78 6.94 -6.10
N PRO A 40 -7.84 6.26 -6.80
CA PRO A 40 -8.00 5.13 -7.74
C PRO A 40 -7.76 3.73 -7.14
N TYR A 41 -7.97 3.53 -5.83
CA TYR A 41 -7.61 2.28 -5.14
C TYR A 41 -8.74 1.26 -5.05
N LYS A 42 -10.01 1.67 -5.14
CA LYS A 42 -11.20 0.81 -4.93
C LYS A 42 -11.19 -0.50 -5.72
N ASN A 43 -10.77 -0.47 -6.98
CA ASN A 43 -10.84 -1.64 -7.87
C ASN A 43 -9.62 -2.55 -7.81
N ARG A 44 -8.58 -2.16 -7.08
CA ARG A 44 -7.27 -2.85 -7.13
C ARG A 44 -6.63 -3.08 -5.77
N VAL A 45 -7.25 -2.59 -4.70
CA VAL A 45 -6.80 -2.81 -3.33
C VAL A 45 -7.89 -3.53 -2.55
N GLN A 46 -7.51 -4.53 -1.77
CA GLN A 46 -8.36 -5.17 -0.78
C GLN A 46 -7.78 -4.89 0.60
N PHE A 47 -8.66 -4.55 1.54
CA PHE A 47 -8.26 -4.26 2.91
C PHE A 47 -8.45 -5.49 3.81
N SER A 48 -7.52 -5.66 4.74
CA SER A 48 -7.67 -6.48 5.95
C SER A 48 -7.00 -5.75 7.13
N PRO A 49 -7.33 -6.08 8.39
CA PRO A 49 -6.74 -5.39 9.54
C PRO A 49 -5.21 -5.42 9.59
N THR A 50 -4.60 -6.50 9.10
CA THR A 50 -3.15 -6.72 9.15
C THR A 50 -2.44 -6.35 7.84
N THR A 51 -3.16 -6.09 6.75
CA THR A 51 -2.55 -6.00 5.41
C THR A 51 -3.47 -5.26 4.43
N ILE A 52 -2.90 -4.46 3.53
CA ILE A 52 -3.56 -4.10 2.27
C ILE A 52 -2.96 -4.90 1.13
N HIS A 53 -3.83 -5.53 0.34
CA HIS A 53 -3.43 -6.33 -0.81
C HIS A 53 -3.70 -5.54 -2.08
N PHE A 54 -2.67 -5.23 -2.86
CA PHE A 54 -2.81 -4.73 -4.21
C PHE A 54 -2.91 -5.90 -5.18
N SER A 55 -4.04 -6.08 -5.85
CA SER A 55 -4.18 -7.10 -6.91
C SER A 55 -3.29 -6.78 -8.11
N THR A 56 -3.23 -5.50 -8.49
CA THR A 56 -2.39 -4.98 -9.58
C THR A 56 -1.54 -3.80 -9.11
N VAL A 57 -0.24 -3.85 -9.41
CA VAL A 57 0.73 -2.79 -9.10
C VAL A 57 1.39 -2.26 -10.37
N THR A 58 1.72 -0.98 -10.35
CA THR A 58 2.39 -0.25 -11.42
C THR A 58 3.56 0.55 -10.85
N ARG A 59 4.44 1.09 -11.71
CA ARG A 59 5.52 1.98 -11.27
C ARG A 59 5.01 3.23 -10.54
N ALA A 60 3.76 3.63 -10.76
CA ALA A 60 3.15 4.76 -10.05
C ALA A 60 2.99 4.48 -8.55
N ASP A 61 2.79 3.21 -8.18
CA ASP A 61 2.58 2.72 -6.82
C ASP A 61 3.88 2.65 -6.00
N THR A 62 5.04 2.85 -6.61
CA THR A 62 6.31 2.99 -5.88
C THR A 62 6.24 4.21 -4.94
N GLY A 63 6.41 3.96 -3.65
CA GLY A 63 6.35 4.95 -2.59
C GLY A 63 6.22 4.33 -1.21
N LYS A 64 6.00 5.18 -0.21
CA LYS A 64 5.87 4.78 1.19
C LYS A 64 4.40 4.62 1.55
N TYR A 65 4.06 3.49 2.16
CA TYR A 65 2.74 3.18 2.69
C TYR A 65 2.79 3.22 4.20
N ILE A 66 1.87 3.96 4.79
CA ILE A 66 1.81 4.22 6.22
C ILE A 66 0.49 3.68 6.72
N CYS A 67 0.55 2.68 7.61
CA CYS A 67 -0.60 2.24 8.37
C CYS A 67 -0.60 2.94 9.73
N GLU A 68 -1.71 3.56 10.08
CA GLU A 68 -1.95 4.18 11.38
C GLU A 68 -3.14 3.50 12.04
N VAL A 69 -2.97 3.07 13.29
CA VAL A 69 -3.97 2.31 14.02
C VAL A 69 -4.25 3.00 15.34
N VAL A 70 -5.51 3.38 15.55
CA VAL A 70 -6.01 3.93 16.81
C VAL A 70 -6.74 2.83 17.55
N GLY A 71 -6.15 2.38 18.66
CA GLY A 71 -6.67 1.32 19.51
C GLY A 71 -7.28 1.84 20.81
N ASP A 72 -7.32 0.95 21.80
CA ASP A 72 -7.93 1.22 23.11
C ASP A 72 -7.25 2.40 23.83
N GLY A 73 -8.03 3.16 24.59
CA GLY A 73 -7.53 4.32 25.33
C GLY A 73 -6.95 5.42 24.43
N ASN A 74 -7.33 5.44 23.15
CA ASN A 74 -6.81 6.36 22.13
C ASN A 74 -5.30 6.18 21.90
N HIS A 75 -4.75 4.99 22.16
CA HIS A 75 -3.37 4.67 21.82
C HIS A 75 -3.20 4.62 20.30
N ILE A 76 -2.17 5.29 19.80
CA ILE A 76 -1.88 5.36 18.36
C ILE A 76 -0.59 4.59 18.09
N ALA A 77 -0.65 3.62 17.17
CA ALA A 77 0.52 2.96 16.61
C ALA A 77 0.63 3.21 15.11
N LYS A 78 1.86 3.15 14.60
CA LYS A 78 2.17 3.42 13.19
C LYS A 78 3.21 2.44 12.66
N SER A 79 3.03 1.98 11.43
CA SER A 79 4.03 1.19 10.69
C SER A 79 4.19 1.74 9.28
N GLU A 80 5.42 1.71 8.76
CA GLU A 80 5.75 2.22 7.42
C GLU A 80 6.40 1.12 6.58
N VAL A 81 6.02 1.03 5.31
CA VAL A 81 6.58 0.10 4.32
C VAL A 81 6.90 0.87 3.04
N ASN A 82 8.10 0.71 2.49
CA ASN A 82 8.45 1.28 1.18
C ASN A 82 8.25 0.21 0.10
N LEU A 83 7.27 0.41 -0.79
CA LEU A 83 7.05 -0.44 -1.95
C LEU A 83 7.88 0.08 -3.13
N ILE A 84 8.62 -0.83 -3.76
CA ILE A 84 9.35 -0.56 -5.00
C ILE A 84 8.83 -1.50 -6.08
N VAL A 85 8.09 -0.95 -7.05
CA VAL A 85 7.62 -1.69 -8.22
C VAL A 85 8.64 -1.53 -9.34
N GLN A 86 9.38 -2.60 -9.62
CA GLN A 86 10.23 -2.67 -10.79
C GLN A 86 9.36 -3.00 -12.01
N GLY A 87 9.53 -2.27 -13.11
CA GLY A 87 8.89 -2.69 -14.37
C GLY A 87 9.79 -3.68 -15.10
N ALA A 88 9.21 -4.56 -15.92
CA ALA A 88 9.97 -5.31 -16.90
C ALA A 88 10.88 -4.35 -17.69
N ALA A 89 12.15 -4.71 -17.86
CA ALA A 89 12.94 -4.14 -18.94
C ALA A 89 12.12 -4.34 -20.23
N ALA A 90 12.07 -3.33 -21.10
CA ALA A 90 11.48 -3.53 -22.42
C ALA A 90 12.08 -4.81 -23.02
N PRO A 91 11.29 -5.71 -23.62
CA PRO A 91 11.85 -6.86 -24.33
C PRO A 91 12.90 -6.30 -25.29
N GLU A 92 14.14 -6.77 -25.14
CA GLU A 92 15.25 -6.35 -25.97
C GLU A 92 14.80 -6.50 -27.44
N PRO A 93 14.92 -5.47 -28.28
CA PRO A 93 14.56 -5.61 -29.69
C PRO A 93 15.32 -6.82 -30.26
N PRO A 94 14.67 -7.69 -31.04
CA PRO A 94 15.34 -8.86 -31.60
C PRO A 94 16.59 -8.39 -32.33
N SER A 95 17.74 -8.97 -31.99
CA SER A 95 19.01 -8.65 -32.64
C SER A 95 18.83 -8.78 -34.16
N PRO A 96 19.31 -7.82 -34.96
CA PRO A 96 19.22 -7.95 -36.41
C PRO A 96 19.95 -9.22 -36.81
N LEU A 97 19.27 -10.10 -37.55
CA LEU A 97 19.91 -11.24 -38.19
C LEU A 97 20.96 -10.69 -39.14
N VAL A 98 22.24 -10.92 -38.81
CA VAL A 98 23.36 -10.58 -39.68
C VAL A 98 23.30 -11.53 -40.89
N PRO A 99 23.44 -11.01 -42.14
CA PRO A 99 23.43 -11.83 -43.36
C PRO A 99 24.53 -12.89 -43.43
#